data_AF-A0A428PT54-F1
#
_entry.id   AF-A0A428PT54-F1
#
_cell.length_a   1.000
_cell.length_b   1.000
_cell.length_c   1.000
_cell.angle_alpha   90.00
_cell.angle_beta   90.00
_cell.angle_gamma   90.00
#
_symmetry.space_group_name_H-M   'P 1'
#
loop_
_entity.id
_entity.type
_entity.pdbx_description
1 polymer ?
#
loop_
_entity_poly.entity_id
_entity_poly.type
_entity_poly.pdbx_seq_one_letter_code
_entity_poly.pdbx_strand_id
1 'polypeptide(L)'
;MARLRYLRHWTIHRAWQLFRRQQRVATEQERHRMYSGMYNACEELRQTVGPGNRDEGYLYRVAMEKKGVWGTEAVPIEYSRYQTEYPAKEAWNHDWKR
;
A
#
# COMPACT_ATOMS: atom_id res chain seq x y z
N MET A 1 43.02 1.48 -0.63
CA MET A 1 42.58 2.42 0.42
C MET A 1 43.44 2.22 1.67
N ALA A 2 43.84 3.29 2.38
CA ALA A 2 44.49 3.15 3.69
C ALA A 2 43.56 2.48 4.72
N ARG A 3 44.13 1.73 5.68
CA ARG A 3 43.39 0.89 6.65
C ARG A 3 42.23 1.63 7.35
N LEU A 4 42.46 2.85 7.84
CA LEU A 4 41.41 3.65 8.51
C LEU A 4 40.31 4.14 7.56
N ARG A 5 40.62 4.35 6.27
CA ARG A 5 39.61 4.70 5.26
C ARG A 5 38.75 3.48 4.94
N TYR A 6 39.37 2.31 4.81
CA TYR A 6 38.67 1.05 4.59
C TYR A 6 37.71 0.72 5.72
N LEU A 7 38.17 0.80 6.98
CA LEU A 7 37.32 0.52 8.14
C LEU A 7 36.11 1.47 8.22
N ARG A 8 36.32 2.78 8.02
CA ARG A 8 35.19 3.75 7.97
C ARG A 8 34.18 3.40 6.89
N HIS A 9 34.65 3.10 5.67
CA HIS A 9 33.78 2.70 4.58
C HIS A 9 33.00 1.42 4.89
N TRP A 10 33.67 0.41 5.46
CA TRP A 10 33.05 -0.84 5.86
C TRP A 10 31.94 -0.62 6.91
N THR A 11 32.19 0.21 7.92
CA THR A 11 31.20 0.51 8.96
C THR A 11 29.98 1.22 8.38
N ILE A 12 30.18 2.23 7.52
CA ILE A 12 29.08 2.94 6.84
C ILE A 12 28.28 1.98 5.97
N HIS A 13 28.96 1.11 5.22
CA HIS A 13 28.31 0.11 4.38
C HIS A 13 27.45 -0.87 5.20
N ARG A 14 27.98 -1.36 6.33
CA ARG A 14 27.22 -2.23 7.24
C ARG A 14 26.03 -1.53 7.86
N ALA A 15 26.18 -0.28 8.30
CA ALA A 15 25.07 0.52 8.82
C ALA A 15 23.97 0.71 7.77
N TRP A 16 24.34 0.98 6.52
CA TRP A 16 23.39 1.09 5.40
C TRP A 16 22.64 -0.23 5.13
N GLN A 17 23.35 -1.37 5.14
CA GLN A 17 22.72 -2.68 5.00
C GLN A 17 21.70 -2.96 6.12
N LEU A 18 22.04 -2.59 7.36
CA LEU A 18 21.16 -2.75 8.51
C LEU A 18 19.91 -1.86 8.38
N PHE A 19 20.09 -0.58 8.04
CA PHE A 19 19.00 0.35 7.80
C PHE A 19 18.04 -0.15 6.71
N ARG A 20 18.56 -0.60 5.56
CA ARG A 20 17.75 -1.20 4.48
C ARG A 20 17.00 -2.45 4.92
N ARG A 21 17.57 -3.25 5.82
CA ARG A 21 16.86 -4.40 6.40
C ARG A 21 15.70 -3.93 7.28
N GLN A 22 15.93 -2.96 8.15
CA GLN A 22 14.89 -2.40 9.02
C GLN A 22 13.73 -1.82 8.21
N GLN A 23 14.01 -1.05 7.16
CA GLN A 23 12.96 -0.50 6.28
C GLN A 23 12.13 -1.58 5.57
N ARG A 24 12.78 -2.67 5.10
CA ARG A 24 12.08 -3.80 4.49
C ARG A 24 11.16 -4.50 5.48
N VAL A 25 11.68 -4.82 6.67
CA VAL A 25 10.90 -5.45 7.75
C VAL A 25 9.70 -4.59 8.15
N ALA A 26 9.89 -3.27 8.30
CA ALA A 26 8.79 -2.36 8.62
C ALA A 26 7.72 -2.34 7.52
N THR A 27 8.12 -2.25 6.26
CA THR A 27 7.20 -2.30 5.11
C THR A 27 6.44 -3.63 5.04
N GLU A 28 7.13 -4.75 5.27
CA GLU A 28 6.54 -6.10 5.28
C GLU A 28 5.53 -6.22 6.43
N GLN A 29 5.89 -5.78 7.63
CA GLN A 29 5.02 -5.80 8.80
C GLN A 29 3.74 -4.99 8.57
N GLU A 30 3.86 -3.80 7.98
CA GLU A 30 2.70 -2.96 7.66
C GLU A 30 1.79 -3.59 6.61
N ARG A 31 2.38 -4.21 5.57
CA ARG A 31 1.62 -4.98 4.57
C ARG A 31 0.89 -6.16 5.21
N HIS A 32 1.54 -6.89 6.12
CA HIS A 32 0.92 -7.98 6.87
C HIS A 32 -0.23 -7.47 7.73
N ARG A 33 -0.06 -6.34 8.45
CA ARG A 33 -1.11 -5.71 9.25
C ARG A 33 -2.33 -5.35 8.40
N MET A 34 -2.12 -4.67 7.27
CA MET A 34 -3.17 -4.33 6.32
C MET A 34 -3.89 -5.58 5.80
N TYR A 35 -3.14 -6.59 5.37
CA TYR A 35 -3.69 -7.85 4.88
C TYR A 35 -4.53 -8.56 5.95
N SER A 36 -4.04 -8.68 7.18
CA SER A 36 -4.80 -9.28 8.28
C SER A 36 -6.10 -8.53 8.57
N GLY A 37 -6.08 -7.19 8.52
CA GLY A 37 -7.29 -6.38 8.66
C GLY A 37 -8.30 -6.63 7.53
N MET A 38 -7.83 -6.67 6.28
CA MET A 38 -8.66 -6.99 5.12
C MET A 38 -9.25 -8.40 5.20
N TYR A 39 -8.43 -9.38 5.61
CA TYR A 39 -8.84 -10.76 5.77
C TYR A 39 -9.95 -10.89 6.81
N ASN A 40 -9.75 -10.36 8.01
CA ASN A 40 -10.75 -10.40 9.08
C ASN A 40 -12.06 -9.75 8.64
N ALA A 41 -12.00 -8.58 8.01
CA ALA A 41 -13.19 -7.91 7.49
C ALA A 41 -13.92 -8.73 6.42
N CYS A 42 -13.20 -9.44 5.55
CA CYS A 42 -13.79 -10.32 4.54
C CYS A 42 -14.40 -11.60 5.12
N GLU A 43 -13.78 -12.16 6.16
CA GLU A 43 -14.32 -13.34 6.86
C GLU A 43 -15.62 -13.01 7.58
N GLU A 44 -15.69 -11.86 8.26
CA GLU A 44 -16.95 -11.34 8.82
C GLU A 44 -17.98 -11.15 7.71
N LEU A 45 -17.62 -10.48 6.61
CA LEU A 45 -18.52 -10.24 5.48
C LEU A 45 -19.05 -11.52 4.84
N ARG A 46 -18.30 -12.63 4.91
CA ARG A 46 -18.74 -13.93 4.41
C ARG A 46 -19.90 -14.50 5.21
N GLN A 47 -19.94 -14.23 6.52
CA GLN A 47 -20.98 -14.71 7.44
C GLN A 47 -22.15 -13.71 7.56
N THR A 48 -22.01 -12.50 7.04
CA THR A 48 -23.10 -11.51 7.07
C THR A 48 -24.27 -11.91 6.17
N VAL A 49 -25.48 -11.76 6.71
CA VAL A 49 -26.75 -11.87 5.98
C VAL A 49 -27.25 -10.46 5.64
N GLY A 50 -27.78 -10.27 4.43
CA GLY A 50 -28.35 -9.00 3.97
C GLY A 50 -27.47 -8.23 2.97
N PRO A 51 -27.84 -6.98 2.63
CA PRO A 51 -28.98 -6.20 3.12
C PRO A 51 -30.33 -6.63 2.50
N GLY A 52 -31.40 -6.63 3.29
CA GLY A 52 -32.74 -7.07 2.86
C GLY A 52 -32.81 -8.58 2.67
N ASN A 53 -33.47 -9.04 1.59
CA ASN A 53 -33.68 -10.47 1.30
C ASN A 53 -32.47 -11.13 0.60
N ARG A 54 -31.26 -10.64 0.85
CA ARG A 54 -30.03 -11.20 0.25
C ARG A 54 -29.47 -12.29 1.15
N ASP A 55 -29.15 -13.42 0.53
CA ASP A 55 -28.58 -14.57 1.23
C ASP A 55 -27.21 -14.27 1.86
N GLU A 56 -26.83 -15.10 2.83
CA GLU A 56 -25.54 -15.04 3.51
C GLU A 56 -24.37 -14.99 2.52
N GLY A 57 -23.40 -14.13 2.81
CA GLY A 57 -22.18 -13.96 2.02
C GLY A 57 -22.39 -13.35 0.64
N TYR A 58 -23.57 -12.81 0.33
CA TYR A 58 -23.83 -12.10 -0.94
C TYR A 58 -22.83 -10.96 -1.16
N LEU A 59 -22.65 -10.09 -0.16
CA LEU A 59 -21.71 -8.97 -0.24
C LEU A 59 -20.26 -9.45 -0.42
N TYR A 60 -19.88 -10.53 0.24
CA TYR A 60 -18.56 -11.14 0.07
C TYR A 60 -18.34 -11.61 -1.38
N ARG A 61 -19.31 -12.30 -1.98
CA ARG A 61 -19.21 -12.75 -3.38
C ARG A 61 -19.06 -11.57 -4.34
N VAL A 62 -19.82 -10.51 -4.14
CA VAL A 62 -19.73 -9.27 -4.96
C VAL A 62 -18.37 -8.60 -4.78
N ALA A 63 -17.88 -8.45 -3.55
CA ALA A 63 -16.58 -7.81 -3.27
C ALA A 63 -15.38 -8.58 -3.86
N MET A 64 -15.50 -9.89 -4.04
CA MET A 64 -14.44 -10.73 -4.62
C MET A 64 -14.37 -10.65 -6.15
N GLU A 65 -15.36 -10.08 -6.83
CA GLU A 65 -15.33 -9.89 -8.27
C GLU A 65 -14.15 -9.01 -8.70
N LYS A 66 -13.44 -9.41 -9.77
CA LYS A 66 -12.30 -8.66 -10.32
C LYS A 66 -12.66 -7.85 -11.56
N LYS A 67 -13.91 -7.43 -11.67
CA LYS A 67 -14.40 -6.61 -12.79
C LYS A 67 -13.65 -5.27 -12.81
N GLY A 68 -13.09 -4.91 -13.97
CA GLY A 68 -12.34 -3.66 -14.15
C GLY A 68 -10.94 -3.61 -13.53
N VAL A 69 -10.53 -4.60 -12.74
CA VAL A 69 -9.23 -4.59 -12.02
C VAL A 69 -8.03 -4.80 -12.96
N TRP A 70 -8.22 -5.56 -14.03
CA TRP A 70 -7.15 -5.90 -14.99
C TRP A 70 -7.17 -5.05 -16.28
N GLY A 71 -8.07 -4.06 -16.36
CA GLY A 71 -8.22 -3.19 -17.51
C GLY A 71 -7.22 -2.04 -17.54
N THR A 72 -7.17 -1.32 -18.66
CA THR A 72 -6.35 -0.10 -18.81
C THR A 72 -6.82 1.04 -17.89
N GLU A 73 -8.09 1.04 -17.51
CA GLU A 73 -8.71 2.05 -16.65
C GLU A 73 -8.78 1.62 -15.16
N ALA A 74 -8.08 0.55 -14.78
CA ALA A 74 -8.13 0.00 -13.42
C ALA A 74 -7.62 0.97 -12.34
N VAL A 75 -6.63 1.80 -12.67
CA VAL A 75 -6.07 2.83 -11.80
C VAL A 75 -6.18 4.18 -12.50
N PRO A 76 -6.90 5.17 -11.95
CA PRO A 76 -7.00 6.49 -12.55
C PRO A 76 -5.62 7.15 -12.67
N ILE A 77 -5.27 7.60 -13.88
CA ILE A 77 -3.95 8.21 -14.16
C ILE A 77 -3.70 9.50 -13.36
N GLU A 78 -4.77 10.18 -12.93
CA GLU A 78 -4.66 11.36 -12.08
C GLU A 78 -4.14 11.04 -10.66
N TYR A 79 -4.36 9.81 -10.18
CA TYR A 79 -3.91 9.36 -8.87
C TYR A 79 -2.48 8.79 -8.90
N SER A 80 -1.99 8.30 -10.04
CA SER A 80 -0.65 7.72 -10.17
C SER A 80 0.49 8.76 -10.18
N ARG A 81 0.28 9.94 -9.59
CA ARG A 81 1.27 11.02 -9.47
C ARG A 81 2.40 10.61 -8.53
N TYR A 82 3.64 10.86 -8.96
CA TYR A 82 4.82 10.63 -8.14
C TYR A 82 4.96 11.67 -7.03
N GLN A 83 5.60 11.26 -5.92
CA GLN A 83 6.03 12.18 -4.88
C GLN A 83 7.15 13.08 -5.41
N THR A 84 7.14 14.35 -5.01
CA THR A 84 8.12 15.36 -5.40
C THR A 84 8.82 15.91 -4.14
N GLU A 85 10.07 16.33 -4.29
CA GLU A 85 10.87 16.92 -3.19
C GLU A 85 10.28 18.27 -2.70
N TYR A 86 9.69 19.05 -3.61
CA TYR A 86 9.07 20.34 -3.32
C TYR A 86 7.65 20.38 -3.89
N PRO A 87 6.69 21.02 -3.18
CA PRO A 87 5.33 21.14 -3.68
C PRO A 87 5.27 22.07 -4.90
N ALA A 88 4.23 21.89 -5.71
CA ALA A 88 3.88 22.84 -6.76
C ALA A 88 3.39 24.17 -6.16
N LYS A 89 3.34 25.22 -6.99
CA LYS A 89 2.79 26.54 -6.58
C LYS A 89 1.37 26.41 -6.01
N GLU A 90 0.57 25.54 -6.61
CA GLU A 90 -0.71 25.09 -6.09
C GLU A 90 -0.60 23.61 -5.75
N ALA A 91 -0.55 23.27 -4.46
CA ALA A 91 -0.36 21.90 -4.01
C ALA A 91 -1.63 21.03 -4.18
N TRP A 92 -2.81 21.66 -4.09
CA TRP A 92 -4.09 20.99 -4.18
C TRP A 92 -5.14 21.91 -4.81
N ASN A 93 -5.89 21.39 -5.77
CA ASN A 93 -6.99 22.13 -6.40
C ASN A 93 -8.25 21.98 -5.54
N HIS A 94 -8.57 23.00 -4.75
CA HIS A 94 -9.76 23.05 -3.91
C HIS A 94 -11.05 23.37 -4.70
N ASP A 95 -10.92 23.86 -5.92
CA ASP A 95 -12.04 24.26 -6.78
C ASP A 95 -12.54 23.14 -7.68
N TRP A 96 -11.97 21.93 -7.58
CA TRP A 96 -12.39 20.78 -8.38
C TRP A 96 -13.91 20.56 -8.32
N LYS A 97 -14.53 20.42 -9.51
CA LYS A 97 -15.95 20.12 -9.70
C LYS A 97 -16.11 18.84 -10.52
N ARG A 98 -17.19 18.10 -10.27
CA ARG A 98 -17.53 16.83 -10.91
C ARG A 98 -18.18 17.01 -12.27
#